data_AF-A0A9P6C3T6-F1
#
_entry.id   AF-A0A9P6C3T6-F1
#
_cell.length_a   1.000
_cell.length_b   1.000
_cell.length_c   1.000
_cell.angle_alpha   90.00
_cell.angle_beta   90.00
_cell.angle_gamma   90.00
#
_symmetry.space_group_name_H-M   'P 1'
#
loop_
_entity.id
_entity.type
_entity.pdbx_description
1 polymer ?
#
loop_
_entity_poly.entity_id
_entity_poly.type
_entity_poly.pdbx_seq_one_letter_code
_entity_poly.pdbx_strand_id
1 'polypeptide(L)'
;MQVPQSKPEVVFSSDVRNMDEWAQRTRIPLTTAEALGTTYARSHRWLQQLKTRLIREYGWVEVPSNDHRLLVSLESTSIWRSSVGLPAGPKMKLQLPVYASSFFSPERRVQWEMVFHSDIFESMRKICPPISDILNLIQCLLTGVVTLVFEERLPQGLYRTTRGLPPVSWINENEAALIEVFGQSHFKALRKACSDVAFKLDVFPHGQ
;
A
#
# COMPACT_ATOMS: atom_id res chain seq x y z
N MET A 1 -12.69 13.47 29.59
CA MET A 1 -12.39 13.74 28.17
C MET A 1 -12.00 12.41 27.55
N GLN A 2 -12.75 11.95 26.55
CA GLN A 2 -12.48 10.69 25.86
C GLN A 2 -11.22 10.91 25.01
N VAL A 3 -10.13 10.20 25.30
CA VAL A 3 -8.93 10.24 24.46
C VAL A 3 -9.37 9.81 23.05
N PRO A 4 -9.11 10.60 21.99
CA PRO A 4 -9.46 10.20 20.64
C PRO A 4 -8.87 8.81 20.40
N GLN A 5 -9.73 7.85 20.06
CA GLN A 5 -9.30 6.49 19.78
C GLN A 5 -8.41 6.54 18.54
N SER A 6 -7.11 6.36 18.72
CA SER A 6 -6.17 6.21 17.63
C SER A 6 -6.63 5.13 16.68
N LYS A 7 -6.60 5.40 15.37
CA LYS A 7 -6.93 4.41 14.34
C LYS A 7 -5.67 4.12 13.53
N PRO A 8 -5.48 2.87 13.06
CA PRO A 8 -4.43 2.59 12.10
C PRO A 8 -4.72 3.33 10.78
N GLU A 9 -3.68 3.93 10.21
CA GLU A 9 -3.75 4.70 8.97
C GLU A 9 -2.74 4.16 7.95
N VAL A 10 -3.07 4.30 6.66
CA VAL A 10 -2.12 4.00 5.58
C VAL A 10 -1.28 5.25 5.33
N VAL A 11 0.04 5.11 5.44
CA VAL A 11 1.00 6.19 5.23
C VAL A 11 1.87 5.89 4.02
N PHE A 12 1.72 6.72 2.99
CA PHE A 12 2.66 6.82 1.88
C PHE A 12 3.90 7.67 2.26
N SER A 13 5.08 7.25 1.81
CA SER A 13 6.34 7.99 1.90
C SER A 13 7.14 7.87 0.60
N SER A 14 7.54 9.00 0.04
CA SER A 14 8.47 9.06 -1.09
C SER A 14 9.94 9.18 -0.66
N ASP A 15 10.24 9.10 0.63
CA ASP A 15 11.61 9.23 1.16
C ASP A 15 12.37 7.90 0.99
N VAL A 16 13.41 7.93 0.16
CA VAL A 16 14.27 6.77 -0.11
C VAL A 16 14.95 6.27 1.17
N ARG A 17 15.20 7.13 2.16
CA ARG A 17 15.79 6.72 3.45
C ARG A 17 14.84 5.82 4.23
N ASN A 18 13.53 6.08 4.16
CA ASN A 18 12.53 5.21 4.79
C ASN A 18 12.49 3.84 4.10
N MET A 19 12.59 3.82 2.77
CA MET A 19 12.72 2.55 2.05
C MET A 19 13.99 1.79 2.43
N ASP A 20 15.13 2.48 2.53
CA ASP A 20 16.41 1.86 2.91
C ASP A 20 16.35 1.25 4.31
N GLU A 21 15.76 1.97 5.27
CA GLU A 21 15.52 1.44 6.62
C GLU A 21 14.68 0.16 6.58
N TRP A 22 13.59 0.15 5.82
CA TRP A 22 12.74 -1.01 5.67
C TRP A 22 13.42 -2.16 4.91
N ALA A 23 14.22 -1.87 3.90
CA ALA A 23 15.00 -2.87 3.17
C ALA A 23 16.04 -3.54 4.06
N GLN A 24 16.77 -2.75 4.87
CA GLN A 24 17.71 -3.28 5.85
C GLN A 24 17.00 -4.15 6.90
N ARG A 25 15.88 -3.68 7.44
CA ARG A 25 15.08 -4.41 8.43
C ARG A 25 14.60 -5.75 7.89
N THR A 26 14.03 -5.73 6.69
CA THR A 26 13.44 -6.91 6.05
C THR A 26 14.49 -7.82 5.40
N ARG A 27 15.74 -7.33 5.27
CA ARG A 27 16.81 -7.97 4.50
C ARG A 27 16.41 -8.26 3.05
N ILE A 28 15.43 -7.51 2.55
CA ILE A 28 15.07 -7.49 1.14
C ILE A 28 15.89 -6.34 0.57
N PRO A 29 16.91 -6.59 -0.25
CA PRO A 29 17.77 -5.52 -0.75
C PRO A 29 16.92 -4.43 -1.38
N LEU A 30 17.28 -3.16 -1.17
CA LEU A 30 16.93 -2.14 -2.14
C LEU A 30 17.63 -2.56 -3.43
N THR A 31 16.88 -3.27 -4.27
CA THR A 31 17.44 -3.73 -5.51
C THR A 31 17.74 -2.50 -6.37
N THR A 32 18.66 -2.64 -7.31
CA THR A 32 18.93 -1.55 -8.26
C THR A 32 17.61 -1.07 -8.87
N ALA A 33 17.54 0.19 -9.31
CA ALA A 33 16.32 0.70 -9.95
C ALA A 33 15.81 -0.22 -11.08
N GLU A 34 16.73 -0.90 -11.77
CA GLU A 34 16.46 -1.94 -12.76
C GLU A 34 15.74 -3.17 -12.19
N ALA A 35 16.20 -3.68 -11.05
CA ALA A 35 15.62 -4.85 -10.40
C ALA A 35 14.25 -4.53 -9.75
N LEU A 36 14.07 -3.33 -9.17
CA LEU A 36 12.76 -2.83 -8.74
C LEU A 36 11.79 -2.72 -9.92
N GLY A 37 12.27 -2.15 -11.03
CA GLY A 37 11.50 -2.05 -12.27
C GLY A 37 11.11 -3.43 -12.82
N THR A 38 12.01 -4.40 -12.75
CA THR A 38 11.77 -5.77 -13.22
C THR A 38 10.71 -6.49 -12.40
N THR A 39 10.80 -6.45 -11.07
CA THR A 39 9.78 -7.08 -10.19
C THR A 39 8.43 -6.39 -10.35
N TYR A 40 8.42 -5.05 -10.46
CA TYR A 40 7.19 -4.30 -10.72
C TYR A 40 6.57 -4.68 -12.07
N ALA A 41 7.37 -4.76 -13.13
CA ALA A 41 6.92 -5.16 -14.45
C ALA A 41 6.34 -6.59 -14.47
N ARG A 42 6.96 -7.54 -13.75
CA ARG A 42 6.42 -8.90 -13.60
C ARG A 42 5.07 -8.92 -12.88
N SER A 43 4.87 -8.00 -11.93
CA SER A 43 3.59 -7.86 -11.21
C SER A 43 2.47 -7.26 -12.06
N HIS A 44 2.75 -6.69 -13.24
CA HIS A 44 1.74 -6.04 -14.07
C HIS A 44 0.55 -6.94 -14.40
N ARG A 45 0.81 -8.22 -14.70
CA ARG A 45 -0.25 -9.19 -14.98
C ARG A 45 -1.20 -9.32 -13.78
N TRP A 46 -0.67 -9.38 -12.57
CA TRP A 46 -1.44 -9.47 -11.34
C TRP A 46 -2.23 -8.17 -11.09
N LEU A 47 -1.60 -7.01 -11.27
CA LEU A 47 -2.29 -5.71 -11.17
C LEU A 47 -3.45 -5.58 -12.17
N GLN A 48 -3.30 -6.10 -13.39
CA GLN A 48 -4.38 -6.12 -14.39
C GLN A 48 -5.51 -7.09 -14.03
N GLN A 49 -5.19 -8.23 -13.39
CA GLN A 49 -6.21 -9.12 -12.85
C GLN A 49 -6.99 -8.47 -11.71
N LEU A 50 -6.31 -7.77 -10.80
CA LEU A 50 -6.95 -7.01 -9.72
C LEU A 50 -7.83 -5.88 -10.27
N LYS A 51 -7.35 -5.14 -11.29
CA LYS A 51 -8.17 -4.17 -12.05
C LYS A 51 -9.44 -4.82 -12.59
N THR A 52 -9.33 -5.97 -13.23
CA THR A 52 -10.47 -6.68 -13.81
C THR A 52 -11.49 -7.09 -12.74
N ARG A 53 -11.02 -7.59 -11.59
CA ARG A 53 -11.87 -7.91 -10.44
C ARG A 53 -12.58 -6.68 -9.89
N LEU A 54 -11.87 -5.56 -9.72
CA LEU A 54 -12.46 -4.29 -9.28
C LEU A 54 -13.63 -3.85 -10.17
N ILE A 55 -13.47 -3.95 -11.49
CA ILE A 55 -14.51 -3.58 -12.44
C ILE A 55 -15.69 -4.55 -12.37
N ARG A 56 -15.42 -5.85 -12.49
CA ARG A 56 -16.46 -6.88 -12.65
C ARG A 56 -17.24 -7.16 -11.37
N GLU A 57 -16.57 -7.19 -10.23
CA GLU A 57 -17.14 -7.64 -8.95
C GLU A 57 -17.50 -6.47 -8.04
N TYR A 58 -16.81 -5.33 -8.14
CA TYR A 58 -16.95 -4.20 -7.20
C TYR A 58 -17.50 -2.92 -7.84
N GLY A 59 -17.88 -2.98 -9.11
CA GLY A 59 -18.53 -1.87 -9.81
C GLY A 59 -17.62 -0.64 -10.01
N TRP A 60 -16.30 -0.84 -10.03
CA TRP A 60 -15.37 0.23 -10.41
C TRP A 60 -15.46 0.47 -11.91
N VAL A 61 -15.17 1.70 -12.31
CA VAL A 61 -15.22 2.12 -13.71
C VAL A 61 -13.82 2.54 -14.15
N GLU A 62 -13.44 2.14 -15.35
CA GLU A 62 -12.20 2.61 -15.97
C GLU A 62 -12.34 4.08 -16.38
N VAL A 63 -11.37 4.90 -15.95
CA VAL A 63 -11.32 6.32 -16.30
C VAL A 63 -10.35 6.48 -17.45
N PRO A 64 -10.83 6.88 -18.65
CA PRO A 64 -9.96 7.15 -19.78
C PRO A 64 -8.85 8.14 -19.39
N SER A 65 -7.62 7.78 -19.69
CA SER A 65 -6.45 8.60 -19.41
C SER A 65 -5.58 8.64 -20.65
N ASN A 66 -5.26 9.85 -21.10
CA ASN A 66 -4.25 10.07 -22.15
C ASN A 66 -2.82 9.95 -21.61
N ASP A 67 -2.65 9.76 -20.29
CA ASP A 67 -1.35 9.54 -19.68
C ASP A 67 -0.91 8.07 -19.86
N HIS A 68 -0.06 7.83 -20.86
CA HIS A 68 0.53 6.51 -21.16
C HIS A 68 1.43 5.96 -20.04
N ARG A 69 1.73 6.76 -19.01
CA ARG A 69 2.51 6.32 -17.84
C ARG A 69 1.65 5.62 -16.80
N LEU A 70 0.34 5.46 -17.02
CA LEU A 70 -0.58 4.77 -16.11
C LEU A 70 -0.90 3.36 -16.60
N LEU A 71 -0.69 2.38 -15.72
CA LEU A 71 -1.07 0.98 -15.92
C LEU A 71 -2.54 0.74 -15.57
N VAL A 72 -2.99 1.40 -14.49
CA VAL A 72 -4.36 1.31 -13.98
C VAL A 72 -4.86 2.74 -13.77
N SER A 73 -6.09 3.02 -14.20
CA SER A 73 -6.80 4.28 -13.93
C SER A 73 -8.28 3.94 -13.73
N LEU A 74 -8.70 3.85 -12.47
CA LEU A 74 -10.06 3.48 -12.10
C LEU A 74 -10.67 4.51 -11.15
N GLU A 75 -11.99 4.55 -11.14
CA GLU A 75 -12.79 5.31 -10.19
C GLU A 75 -13.84 4.41 -9.54
N SER A 76 -13.98 4.51 -8.22
CA SER A 76 -14.99 3.79 -7.45
C SER A 76 -16.32 4.53 -7.49
N THR A 77 -17.42 3.83 -7.14
CA THR A 77 -18.59 4.55 -6.63
C THR A 77 -18.32 5.04 -5.21
N SER A 78 -19.06 6.05 -4.73
CA SER A 78 -18.98 6.45 -3.31
C SER A 78 -19.33 5.26 -2.44
N ILE A 79 -18.52 4.96 -1.41
CA ILE A 79 -18.87 3.95 -0.40
C ILE A 79 -19.92 4.44 0.57
N TRP A 80 -20.08 5.77 0.69
CA TRP A 80 -21.10 6.39 1.52
C TRP A 80 -22.39 6.59 0.73
N ARG A 81 -23.50 6.24 1.37
CA ARG A 81 -24.86 6.36 0.83
C ARG A 81 -25.70 7.17 1.82
N SER A 82 -26.49 8.09 1.29
CA SER A 82 -27.49 8.84 2.07
C SER A 82 -28.66 7.93 2.47
N SER A 83 -29.53 8.43 3.36
CA SER A 83 -30.77 7.74 3.75
C SER A 83 -31.70 7.41 2.58
N VAL A 84 -31.59 8.14 1.46
CA VAL A 84 -32.33 7.91 0.21
C VAL A 84 -31.54 7.08 -0.82
N GLY A 85 -30.40 6.48 -0.43
CA GLY A 85 -29.61 5.59 -1.29
C GLY A 85 -28.71 6.29 -2.30
N LEU A 86 -28.63 7.63 -2.31
CA LEU A 86 -27.75 8.37 -3.21
C LEU A 86 -26.31 8.42 -2.68
N PRO A 87 -25.29 8.40 -3.57
CA PRO A 87 -23.89 8.66 -3.20
C PRO A 87 -23.75 9.92 -2.34
N ALA A 88 -23.21 9.78 -1.13
CA ALA A 88 -23.08 10.87 -0.16
C ALA A 88 -21.62 11.25 0.15
N GLY A 89 -20.66 10.70 -0.60
CA GLY A 89 -19.24 10.91 -0.36
C GLY A 89 -18.44 11.03 -1.66
N PRO A 90 -17.16 11.41 -1.55
CA PRO A 90 -16.27 11.45 -2.70
C PRO A 90 -16.06 10.05 -3.27
N LYS A 91 -15.82 9.99 -4.57
CA LYS A 91 -15.35 8.78 -5.22
C LYS A 91 -13.85 8.61 -5.01
N MET A 92 -13.39 7.37 -4.93
CA MET A 92 -11.96 7.08 -4.88
C MET A 92 -11.43 6.95 -6.31
N LYS A 93 -10.37 7.69 -6.64
CA LYS A 93 -9.63 7.49 -7.88
C LYS A 93 -8.35 6.71 -7.58
N LEU A 94 -8.22 5.53 -8.19
CA LEU A 94 -7.01 4.72 -8.11
C LEU A 94 -6.26 4.82 -9.42
N GLN A 95 -5.05 5.35 -9.37
CA GLN A 95 -4.14 5.34 -10.52
C GLN A 95 -2.87 4.59 -10.11
N LEU A 96 -2.40 3.65 -10.92
CA LEU A 96 -1.11 2.98 -10.69
C LEU A 96 -0.22 3.19 -11.90
N PRO A 97 1.07 3.53 -11.71
CA PRO A 97 1.97 3.82 -12.81
C PRO A 97 2.40 2.55 -13.54
N VAL A 98 2.91 2.69 -14.76
CA VAL A 98 3.61 1.62 -15.50
C VAL A 98 5.00 1.35 -14.91
N TYR A 99 5.64 2.35 -14.32
CA TYR A 99 6.99 2.24 -13.78
C TYR A 99 7.02 2.57 -12.29
N ALA A 100 7.68 1.71 -11.51
CA ALA A 100 7.88 1.89 -10.07
C ALA A 100 8.53 3.22 -9.70
N SER A 101 9.41 3.75 -10.54
CA SER A 101 10.07 5.05 -10.33
C SER A 101 9.08 6.21 -10.14
N SER A 102 7.85 6.09 -10.66
CA SER A 102 6.81 7.10 -10.55
C SER A 102 6.29 7.30 -9.12
N PHE A 103 6.53 6.36 -8.21
CA PHE A 103 6.24 6.55 -6.78
C PHE A 103 7.20 7.54 -6.11
N PHE A 104 8.35 7.82 -6.74
CA PHE A 104 9.36 8.76 -6.24
C PHE A 104 9.35 10.09 -6.97
N SER A 105 8.52 10.24 -8.01
CA SER A 105 8.39 11.49 -8.76
C SER A 105 7.75 12.59 -7.90
N PRO A 106 8.44 13.74 -7.67
CA PRO A 106 7.91 14.83 -6.84
C PRO A 106 6.55 15.33 -7.31
N GLU A 107 6.29 15.31 -8.61
CA GLU A 107 5.07 15.84 -9.23
C GLU A 107 3.84 14.99 -8.91
N ARG A 108 4.04 13.71 -8.55
CA ARG A 108 2.98 12.77 -8.19
C ARG A 108 2.90 12.49 -6.69
N ARG A 109 3.83 13.01 -5.90
CA ARG A 109 3.87 12.82 -4.45
C ARG A 109 2.54 13.19 -3.79
N VAL A 110 2.06 14.41 -4.04
CA VAL A 110 0.80 14.91 -3.47
C VAL A 110 -0.38 14.04 -3.88
N GLN A 111 -0.38 13.55 -5.12
CA GLN A 111 -1.41 12.63 -5.59
C GLN A 111 -1.39 11.31 -4.80
N TRP A 112 -0.21 10.76 -4.52
CA TRP A 112 -0.08 9.54 -3.72
C TRP A 112 -0.52 9.75 -2.28
N GLU A 113 -0.12 10.86 -1.66
CA GLU A 113 -0.57 11.25 -0.32
C GLU A 113 -2.11 11.37 -0.29
N MET A 114 -2.72 12.07 -1.26
CA MET A 114 -4.17 12.21 -1.36
C MET A 114 -4.92 10.88 -1.50
N VAL A 115 -4.33 9.87 -2.15
CA VAL A 115 -4.96 8.54 -2.27
C VAL A 115 -4.77 7.75 -0.99
N PHE A 116 -3.52 7.53 -0.59
CA PHE A 116 -3.18 6.59 0.47
C PHE A 116 -3.50 7.12 1.87
N HIS A 117 -3.40 8.43 2.11
CA HIS A 117 -3.76 9.02 3.40
C HIS A 117 -5.26 9.33 3.52
N SER A 118 -6.08 8.98 2.52
CA SER A 118 -7.53 9.23 2.58
C SER A 118 -8.27 8.21 3.43
N ASP A 119 -9.25 8.69 4.20
CA ASP A 119 -10.21 7.83 4.93
C ASP A 119 -10.96 6.88 4.00
N ILE A 120 -11.15 7.27 2.73
CA ILE A 120 -11.82 6.44 1.73
C ILE A 120 -10.95 5.22 1.41
N PHE A 121 -9.65 5.39 1.18
CA PHE A 121 -8.74 4.26 0.95
C PHE A 121 -8.71 3.32 2.16
N GLU A 122 -8.57 3.89 3.36
CA GLU A 122 -8.55 3.15 4.63
C GLU A 122 -9.85 2.35 4.86
N SER A 123 -10.99 2.89 4.48
CA SER A 123 -12.28 2.20 4.54
C SER A 123 -12.39 1.14 3.44
N MET A 124 -12.03 1.49 2.20
CA MET A 124 -12.14 0.64 1.03
C MET A 124 -11.29 -0.62 1.17
N ARG A 125 -10.04 -0.52 1.66
CA ARG A 125 -9.18 -1.70 1.85
C ARG A 125 -9.75 -2.72 2.84
N LYS A 126 -10.67 -2.32 3.73
CA LYS A 126 -11.32 -3.23 4.70
C LYS A 126 -12.51 -3.96 4.10
N ILE A 127 -13.17 -3.38 3.09
CA ILE A 127 -14.42 -3.91 2.51
C ILE A 127 -14.26 -4.41 1.07
N CYS A 128 -13.14 -4.10 0.42
CA CYS A 128 -12.85 -4.44 -0.97
C CYS A 128 -11.52 -5.21 -1.03
N PRO A 129 -11.55 -6.56 -1.01
CA PRO A 129 -10.37 -7.41 -1.03
C PRO A 129 -9.34 -7.04 -2.11
N PRO A 130 -9.70 -6.74 -3.38
CA PRO A 130 -8.69 -6.34 -4.37
C PRO A 130 -7.91 -5.06 -4.01
N ILE A 131 -8.50 -4.12 -3.26
CA ILE A 131 -7.77 -2.93 -2.79
C ILE A 131 -6.78 -3.31 -1.69
N SER A 132 -7.16 -4.24 -0.81
CA SER A 132 -6.22 -4.82 0.16
C SER A 132 -5.09 -5.58 -0.53
N ASP A 133 -5.38 -6.34 -1.58
CA ASP A 133 -4.38 -7.07 -2.37
C ASP A 133 -3.40 -6.11 -3.05
N ILE A 134 -3.88 -4.98 -3.60
CA ILE A 134 -3.04 -3.94 -4.19
C ILE A 134 -2.10 -3.33 -3.14
N LEU A 135 -2.62 -2.99 -1.94
CA LEU A 135 -1.80 -2.49 -0.85
C LEU A 135 -0.71 -3.50 -0.47
N ASN A 136 -1.10 -4.76 -0.25
CA ASN A 136 -0.17 -5.81 0.14
C ASN A 136 0.91 -6.05 -0.93
N LEU A 137 0.52 -6.06 -2.21
CA LEU A 137 1.46 -6.23 -3.31
C LEU A 137 2.43 -5.05 -3.41
N ILE A 138 1.96 -3.80 -3.25
CA ILE A 138 2.85 -2.62 -3.22
C ILE A 138 3.83 -2.72 -2.05
N GLN A 139 3.39 -3.17 -0.87
CA GLN A 139 4.27 -3.36 0.29
C GLN A 139 5.38 -4.39 0.04
N CYS A 140 5.12 -5.44 -0.74
CA CYS A 140 6.13 -6.41 -1.15
C CYS A 140 7.10 -5.85 -2.21
N LEU A 141 6.57 -5.10 -3.18
CA LEU A 141 7.34 -4.60 -4.33
C LEU A 141 8.22 -3.40 -3.95
N LEU A 142 7.70 -2.54 -3.08
CA LEU A 142 8.25 -1.23 -2.73
C LEU A 142 8.23 -1.06 -1.21
N THR A 143 8.99 -1.90 -0.52
CA THR A 143 9.05 -1.94 0.94
C THR A 143 9.30 -0.55 1.51
N GLY A 144 8.45 -0.11 2.45
CA GLY A 144 8.54 1.20 3.09
C GLY A 144 7.88 2.36 2.32
N VAL A 145 7.47 2.19 1.06
CA VAL A 145 6.76 3.26 0.32
C VAL A 145 5.35 3.45 0.85
N VAL A 146 4.66 2.37 1.21
CA VAL A 146 3.34 2.43 1.84
C VAL A 146 3.36 1.56 3.09
N THR A 147 3.00 2.10 4.23
CA THR A 147 3.02 1.40 5.53
C THR A 147 1.70 1.59 6.26
N LEU A 148 1.40 0.70 7.21
CA LEU A 148 0.29 0.91 8.16
C LEU A 148 0.87 1.46 9.46
N VAL A 149 0.39 2.60 9.90
CA VAL A 149 0.87 3.29 11.10
C VAL A 149 -0.25 3.35 12.12
N PHE A 150 0.07 3.00 13.37
CA PHE A 150 -0.79 3.19 14.52
C PHE A 150 -0.04 4.01 15.56
N GLU A 151 -0.61 5.13 15.96
CA GLU A 151 -0.01 6.03 16.95
C GLU A 151 -0.83 6.05 18.23
N GLU A 152 -0.22 5.76 19.36
CA GLU A 152 -0.87 5.86 20.67
C GLU A 152 -0.13 6.84 21.57
N ARG A 153 -0.89 7.68 22.28
CA ARG A 153 -0.35 8.59 23.28
C ARG A 153 -0.42 7.90 24.64
N LEU A 154 0.74 7.53 25.18
CA LEU A 154 0.90 6.97 26.51
C LEU A 154 1.48 8.03 27.46
N PRO A 155 1.39 7.86 28.79
CA PRO A 155 1.93 8.83 29.74
C PRO A 155 3.41 9.18 29.52
N GLN A 156 4.20 8.28 28.92
CA GLN A 156 5.63 8.43 28.70
C GLN A 156 5.99 9.10 27.37
N GLY A 157 5.07 9.17 26.40
CA GLY A 157 5.46 9.46 25.02
C GLY A 157 4.38 9.20 23.99
N LEU A 158 4.68 9.58 22.74
CA LEU A 158 3.99 9.08 21.57
C LEU A 158 4.66 7.77 21.14
N TYR A 159 3.88 6.71 21.01
CA TYR A 159 4.33 5.40 20.55
C TYR A 159 3.77 5.19 19.15
N ARG A 160 4.64 4.93 18.18
CA ARG A 160 4.26 4.69 16.79
C ARG A 160 4.61 3.26 16.41
N THR A 161 3.59 2.43 16.23
CA THR A 161 3.75 1.10 15.65
C THR A 161 3.54 1.18 14.14
N THR A 162 4.56 0.81 13.37
CA THR A 162 4.51 0.80 11.91
C THR A 162 4.62 -0.63 11.39
N ARG A 163 3.74 -1.02 10.49
CA ARG A 163 3.82 -2.27 9.74
C ARG A 163 4.19 -1.99 8.29
N GLY A 164 5.35 -2.45 7.86
CA GLY A 164 5.89 -2.21 6.52
C GLY A 164 5.69 -3.36 5.54
N LEU A 165 5.24 -4.52 6.00
CA LEU A 165 5.02 -5.72 5.18
C LEU A 165 3.62 -6.33 5.39
N PRO A 166 3.09 -7.09 4.41
CA PRO A 166 1.77 -7.72 4.51
C PRO A 166 1.65 -8.79 5.61
N PRO A 167 0.43 -9.29 5.88
CA PRO A 167 0.22 -10.50 6.69
C PRO A 167 0.92 -11.71 6.10
N VAL A 168 1.61 -12.47 6.95
CA VAL A 168 2.21 -13.75 6.55
C VAL A 168 1.14 -14.72 6.02
N SER A 169 -0.09 -14.68 6.53
CA SER A 169 -1.21 -15.46 5.99
C SER A 169 -1.46 -15.13 4.51
N TRP A 170 -1.55 -13.84 4.19
CA TRP A 170 -1.71 -13.37 2.80
C TRP A 170 -0.51 -13.77 1.93
N ILE A 171 0.72 -13.72 2.44
CA ILE A 171 1.91 -14.19 1.72
C ILE A 171 1.82 -15.69 1.40
N ASN A 172 1.38 -16.50 2.36
CA ASN A 172 1.25 -17.94 2.18
C ASN A 172 0.13 -18.28 1.19
N GLU A 173 -1.00 -17.58 1.25
CA GLU A 173 -2.13 -17.75 0.33
C GLU A 173 -1.75 -17.41 -1.12
N ASN A 174 -0.83 -16.46 -1.31
CA ASN A 174 -0.40 -15.98 -2.63
C ASN A 174 0.99 -16.49 -3.05
N GLU A 175 1.48 -17.58 -2.45
CA GLU A 175 2.84 -18.11 -2.64
C GLU A 175 3.23 -18.27 -4.13
N ALA A 176 2.37 -18.92 -4.93
CA ALA A 176 2.68 -19.19 -6.33
C ALA A 176 2.86 -17.90 -7.16
N ALA A 177 1.97 -16.92 -6.98
CA ALA A 177 2.04 -15.64 -7.69
C ALA A 177 3.25 -14.80 -7.23
N LEU A 178 3.55 -14.83 -5.93
CA LEU A 178 4.73 -14.14 -5.39
C LEU A 178 6.04 -14.77 -5.87
N ILE A 179 6.11 -16.10 -6.01
CA ILE A 179 7.27 -16.78 -6.61
C ILE A 179 7.44 -16.39 -8.08
N GLU A 180 6.35 -16.26 -8.86
CA GLU A 180 6.42 -15.79 -10.25
C GLU A 180 7.01 -14.37 -10.35
N VAL A 181 6.63 -13.48 -9.43
CA VAL A 181 7.10 -12.09 -9.41
C VAL A 181 8.56 -11.98 -8.93
N PHE A 182 8.85 -12.52 -7.75
CA PHE A 182 10.11 -12.28 -7.04
C PHE A 182 11.17 -13.36 -7.29
N GLY A 183 10.75 -14.56 -7.70
CA GLY A 183 11.58 -15.77 -7.72
C GLY A 183 11.63 -16.45 -6.35
N GLN A 184 11.96 -17.74 -6.34
CA GLN A 184 11.91 -18.60 -5.14
C GLN A 184 12.77 -18.07 -3.99
N SER A 185 13.99 -17.58 -4.27
CA SER A 185 14.93 -17.12 -3.24
C SER A 185 14.41 -15.86 -2.53
N HIS A 186 14.01 -14.85 -3.30
CA HIS A 186 13.46 -13.61 -2.75
C HIS A 186 12.12 -13.84 -2.06
N PHE A 187 11.27 -14.73 -2.57
CA PHE A 187 10.03 -15.11 -1.89
C PHE A 187 10.30 -15.68 -0.50
N LYS A 188 11.28 -16.58 -0.34
CA LYS A 188 11.64 -17.14 0.98
C LYS A 188 12.11 -16.04 1.94
N ALA A 189 12.92 -15.09 1.46
CA ALA A 189 13.36 -13.96 2.26
C ALA A 189 12.18 -13.05 2.67
N LEU A 190 11.30 -12.71 1.73
CA LEU A 190 10.09 -11.94 1.97
C LEU A 190 9.17 -12.62 2.99
N ARG A 191 8.86 -13.90 2.79
CA ARG A 191 8.01 -14.68 3.71
C ARG A 191 8.58 -14.70 5.12
N LYS A 192 9.90 -14.88 5.26
CA LYS A 192 10.58 -14.81 6.56
C LYS A 192 10.45 -13.41 7.18
N ALA A 193 10.69 -12.37 6.40
CA ALA A 193 10.58 -10.99 6.88
C ALA A 193 9.17 -10.63 7.37
N CYS A 194 8.14 -11.12 6.67
CA CYS A 194 6.73 -10.92 7.07
C CYS A 194 6.38 -11.59 8.40
N SER A 195 7.08 -12.66 8.79
CA SER A 195 6.91 -13.34 10.08
C SER A 195 7.68 -12.66 11.21
N ASP A 196 8.94 -12.28 10.94
CA ASP A 196 9.89 -11.93 12.00
C ASP A 196 9.94 -10.42 12.28
N VAL A 197 9.85 -9.58 11.25
CA VAL A 197 10.27 -8.17 11.30
C VAL A 197 9.30 -7.21 10.59
N ALA A 198 8.07 -7.64 10.32
CA ALA A 198 7.06 -6.85 9.63
C ALA A 198 6.65 -5.55 10.36
N PHE A 199 6.90 -5.48 11.67
CA PHE A 199 6.53 -4.36 12.53
C PHE A 199 7.77 -3.63 13.06
N LYS A 200 7.66 -2.32 13.24
CA LYS A 200 8.62 -1.42 13.89
C LYS A 200 7.90 -0.61 14.97
N LEU A 201 8.55 -0.35 16.10
CA LEU A 201 8.05 0.52 17.16
C LEU A 201 9.01 1.69 17.33
N ASP A 202 8.52 2.91 17.13
CA ASP A 202 9.23 4.16 17.45
C ASP A 202 8.62 4.80 18.70
N VAL A 203 9.46 5.31 19.60
CA VAL A 203 9.03 5.97 20.84
C VAL A 203 9.55 7.40 20.86
N PHE A 204 8.64 8.37 20.96
CA PHE A 204 8.95 9.79 21.04
C PHE A 204 8.63 10.30 22.46
N PRO A 205 9.63 10.47 23.34
CA PRO A 205 9.43 10.95 24.71
C PRO A 205 8.84 12.35 24.73
N HIS A 206 8.10 12.70 25.79
CA HIS A 206 7.67 14.08 26.01
C HIS A 206 8.89 14.93 26.39
N GLY A 207 9.32 15.80 25.49
CA GLY A 207 10.38 16.78 25.73
C GLY A 207 11.77 16.32 25.30
N GLN A 208 12.21 16.85 24.15
CA GLN A 208 13.51 17.52 24.05
C GLN A 208 13.24 18.99 23.74
#